data_AF-A0A967WDC2-F1
#
_entry.id   AF-A0A967WDC2-F1
#
_cell.length_a   1.000
_cell.length_b   1.000
_cell.length_c   1.000
_cell.angle_alpha   90.00
_cell.angle_beta   90.00
_cell.angle_gamma   90.00
#
_symmetry.space_group_name_H-M   'P 1'
#
loop_
_entity.id
_entity.type
_entity.pdbx_description
1 polymer ?
#
loop_
_entity_poly.entity_id
_entity_poly.type
_entity_poly.pdbx_seq_one_letter_code
_entity_poly.pdbx_strand_id
1 'polypeptide(L)'
;IVGRAQLGQVGLGGGDMMVEARRAAEAVLPLALDGRRAGLVDAWEGFNEPVAGDVGEMGKLAQLEVERARLLAERGVRAVVGNFGTGQPPLEWWPAFRPAVEAVRRHNGYLGLHEYSAPTIWFNTNRSDLDFGAHPSDEGWLTLRYRKVYREYLDPWGLRVPLILTECGVDGLVTDRPGPPGRGWKDFGGYWNELGMGPDAPGNYVEQLAWYDSQLQLDDYVVGGTVFAMTAWEEWESYQLLGDAATILQQYLSVHPVR
;
A
#
# COMPACT_ATOMS: atom_id res chain seq x y z
N ILE A 1 12.85 -5.66 -2.12
CA ILE A 1 12.50 -5.13 -0.77
C ILE A 1 12.31 -3.62 -0.87
N VAL A 2 11.25 -3.10 -0.25
CA VAL A 2 11.10 -1.66 0.00
C VAL A 2 11.46 -1.39 1.46
N GLY A 3 12.30 -0.38 1.69
CA GLY A 3 12.73 0.03 3.02
C GLY A 3 12.01 1.29 3.50
N ARG A 4 11.75 1.39 4.80
CA ARG A 4 11.22 2.59 5.44
C ARG A 4 12.10 2.96 6.63
N ALA A 5 12.59 4.19 6.67
CA ALA A 5 13.24 4.73 7.87
C ALA A 5 12.18 5.07 8.93
N GLN A 6 12.54 5.00 10.20
CA GLN A 6 11.62 5.44 11.26
C GLN A 6 11.47 6.96 11.20
N LEU A 7 10.28 7.41 10.81
CA LEU A 7 9.89 8.80 10.71
C LEU A 7 8.64 9.02 11.57
N GLY A 8 8.54 10.20 12.19
CA GLY A 8 7.29 10.64 12.80
C GLY A 8 6.27 11.05 11.74
N GLN A 9 5.08 11.47 12.16
CA GLN A 9 4.09 12.05 11.26
C GLN A 9 4.57 13.40 10.67
N VAL A 10 4.12 13.70 9.45
CA VAL A 10 4.41 14.97 8.77
C VAL A 10 3.29 15.97 9.02
N GLY A 11 3.64 17.21 9.37
CA GLY A 11 2.69 18.30 9.55
C GLY A 11 2.58 19.16 8.29
N LEU A 12 1.49 19.02 7.52
CA LEU A 12 1.29 19.76 6.25
C LEU A 12 0.72 21.18 6.45
N GLY A 13 0.14 21.49 7.62
CA GLY A 13 -0.51 22.78 7.88
C GLY A 13 0.42 24.00 7.94
N GLY A 14 1.68 23.85 8.36
CA GLY A 14 2.55 25.01 8.62
C GLY A 14 4.06 24.80 8.58
N GLY A 15 4.55 23.60 8.22
CA GLY A 15 5.99 23.32 8.10
C GLY A 15 6.58 23.74 6.74
N ASP A 16 7.90 23.94 6.71
CA ASP A 16 8.64 24.07 5.44
C ASP A 16 8.88 22.68 4.82
N MET A 17 8.18 22.40 3.73
CA MET A 17 8.23 21.11 3.03
C MET A 17 9.62 20.77 2.50
N MET A 18 10.47 21.76 2.24
CA MET A 18 11.86 21.53 1.82
C MET A 18 12.73 21.05 2.98
N VAL A 19 12.45 21.54 4.20
CA VAL A 19 13.11 21.05 5.42
C VAL A 19 12.66 19.62 5.73
N GLU A 20 11.36 19.34 5.63
CA GLU A 20 10.81 18.00 5.85
C GLU A 20 11.32 16.98 4.82
N ALA A 21 11.43 17.36 3.55
CA ALA A 21 12.01 16.52 2.50
C ALA A 21 13.47 16.15 2.80
N ARG A 22 14.28 17.13 3.23
CA ARG A 22 15.67 16.89 3.65
C ARG A 22 15.75 15.97 4.85
N ARG A 23 14.92 16.21 5.89
CA ARG A 23 14.85 15.35 7.08
C ARG A 23 14.53 13.90 6.72
N ALA A 24 13.56 13.69 5.84
CA ALA A 24 13.18 12.35 5.38
C ALA A 24 14.29 11.69 4.56
N ALA A 25 14.95 12.41 3.65
CA ALA A 25 16.07 11.88 2.87
C ALA A 25 17.28 11.54 3.76
N GLU A 26 17.62 12.41 4.71
CA GLU A 26 18.74 12.21 5.65
C GLU A 26 18.52 11.03 6.60
N ALA A 27 17.27 10.68 6.93
CA ALA A 27 16.96 9.47 7.69
C ALA A 27 17.19 8.18 6.87
N VAL A 28 16.95 8.25 5.55
CA VAL A 28 17.07 7.10 4.64
C VAL A 28 18.51 6.88 4.19
N LEU A 29 19.22 7.93 3.79
CA LEU A 29 20.52 7.82 3.11
C LEU A 29 21.57 6.99 3.88
N PRO A 30 21.74 7.12 5.21
CA PRO A 30 22.67 6.27 5.96
C PRO A 30 22.32 4.78 5.90
N LEU A 31 21.03 4.44 5.84
CA LEU A 31 20.56 3.05 5.73
C LEU A 31 20.72 2.53 4.30
N ALA A 32 20.36 3.36 3.32
CA ALA A 32 20.40 3.03 1.90
C ALA A 32 21.84 2.86 1.37
N LEU A 33 22.79 3.64 1.91
CA LEU A 33 24.19 3.62 1.51
C LEU A 33 25.05 2.68 2.36
N ASP A 34 24.46 1.96 3.31
CA ASP A 34 25.13 0.90 4.05
C ASP A 34 25.40 -0.29 3.12
N GLY A 35 26.67 -0.58 2.85
CA GLY A 35 27.10 -1.64 1.94
C GLY A 35 26.53 -3.03 2.28
N ARG A 36 26.10 -3.27 3.53
CA ARG A 36 25.44 -4.52 3.93
C ARG A 36 24.03 -4.69 3.34
N ARG A 37 23.41 -3.60 2.88
CA ARG A 37 22.08 -3.59 2.25
C ARG A 37 22.13 -3.40 0.74
N ALA A 38 23.33 -3.22 0.18
CA ALA A 38 23.51 -3.06 -1.26
C ALA A 38 22.95 -4.27 -2.02
N GLY A 39 22.05 -4.01 -2.97
CA GLY A 39 21.37 -5.05 -3.75
C GLY A 39 20.26 -5.81 -3.02
N LEU A 40 19.96 -5.47 -1.76
CA LEU A 40 18.84 -6.06 -1.02
C LEU A 40 17.59 -5.17 -1.06
N VAL A 41 17.77 -3.84 -0.97
CA VAL A 41 16.68 -2.86 -0.95
C VAL A 41 16.60 -2.13 -2.29
N ASP A 42 15.44 -2.19 -2.93
CA ASP A 42 15.19 -1.66 -4.26
C ASP A 42 14.77 -0.18 -4.24
N ALA A 43 14.02 0.22 -3.20
CA ALA A 43 13.50 1.57 -3.05
C ALA A 43 13.18 1.91 -1.59
N TRP A 44 13.02 3.20 -1.31
CA TRP A 44 12.76 3.71 0.04
C TRP A 44 11.52 4.60 0.13
N GLU A 45 10.65 4.27 1.07
CA GLU A 45 9.46 5.04 1.42
C GLU A 45 9.81 6.36 2.12
N GLY A 46 8.83 7.26 2.12
CA GLY A 46 8.84 8.49 2.90
C GLY A 46 8.04 8.34 4.19
N PHE A 47 7.18 9.33 4.46
CA PHE A 47 6.26 9.31 5.59
C PHE A 47 5.19 8.22 5.41
N ASN A 48 4.79 7.59 6.52
CA ASN A 48 3.73 6.58 6.54
C ASN A 48 2.35 7.24 6.53
N GLU A 49 1.52 6.90 5.56
CA GLU A 49 0.13 7.37 5.43
C GLU A 49 -0.04 8.88 5.64
N PRO A 50 0.70 9.74 4.90
CA PRO A 50 0.53 11.17 5.03
C PRO A 50 -0.90 11.57 4.66
N VAL A 51 -1.58 12.27 5.56
CA VAL A 51 -2.96 12.75 5.36
C VAL A 51 -2.95 14.24 5.09
N ALA A 52 -3.33 14.63 3.87
CA ALA A 52 -3.65 16.02 3.55
C ALA A 52 -5.09 16.33 4.01
N GLY A 53 -5.31 17.49 4.62
CA GLY A 53 -6.64 17.98 5.00
C GLY A 53 -7.35 18.76 3.90
N ASP A 54 -6.60 19.26 2.90
CA ASP A 54 -7.13 19.96 1.73
C ASP A 54 -6.20 19.83 0.50
N VAL A 55 -6.66 20.37 -0.64
CA VAL A 55 -5.90 20.38 -1.91
C VAL A 55 -4.55 21.13 -1.78
N GLY A 56 -4.49 22.17 -0.96
CA GLY A 56 -3.27 22.94 -0.73
C GLY A 56 -2.23 22.12 0.05
N GLU A 57 -2.65 21.41 1.08
CA GLU A 57 -1.83 20.45 1.81
C GLU A 57 -1.38 19.29 0.92
N MET A 58 -2.23 18.83 0.00
CA MET A 58 -1.84 17.84 -1.01
C MET A 58 -0.70 18.36 -1.91
N GLY A 59 -0.79 19.63 -2.33
CA GLY A 59 0.28 20.29 -3.09
C GLY A 59 1.58 20.44 -2.29
N LYS A 60 1.50 20.72 -0.98
CA LYS A 60 2.66 20.75 -0.07
C LYS A 60 3.31 19.37 0.05
N LEU A 61 2.51 18.32 0.23
CA LEU A 61 3.02 16.95 0.24
C LEU A 61 3.70 16.59 -1.09
N ALA A 62 3.15 17.04 -2.22
CA ALA A 62 3.78 16.87 -3.53
C ALA A 62 5.15 17.55 -3.60
N GLN A 63 5.27 18.80 -3.10
CA GLN A 63 6.55 19.53 -3.05
C GLN A 63 7.60 18.78 -2.22
N LEU A 64 7.19 18.25 -1.07
CA LEU A 64 8.05 17.44 -0.20
C LEU A 64 8.55 16.20 -0.96
N GLU A 65 7.65 15.44 -1.57
CA GLU A 65 8.01 14.20 -2.27
C GLU A 65 8.86 14.43 -3.51
N VAL A 66 8.62 15.53 -4.25
CA VAL A 66 9.48 15.95 -5.37
C VAL A 66 10.92 16.15 -4.91
N GLU A 67 11.12 16.92 -3.84
CA GLU A 67 12.46 17.21 -3.33
C GLU A 67 13.11 15.96 -2.73
N ARG A 68 12.37 15.15 -1.97
CA ARG A 68 12.88 13.89 -1.40
C ARG A 68 13.32 12.93 -2.51
N ALA A 69 12.49 12.75 -3.53
CA ALA A 69 12.83 11.91 -4.68
C ALA A 69 14.10 12.39 -5.40
N ARG A 70 14.25 13.72 -5.59
CA ARG A 70 15.47 14.31 -6.17
C ARG A 70 16.71 14.00 -5.31
N LEU A 71 16.64 14.27 -4.01
CA LEU A 71 17.77 14.07 -3.07
C LEU A 71 18.22 12.61 -3.00
N LEU A 72 17.28 11.66 -3.00
CA LEU A 72 17.60 10.23 -3.06
C LEU A 72 18.21 9.84 -4.40
N ALA A 73 17.63 10.32 -5.51
CA ALA A 73 18.11 10.02 -6.86
C ALA A 73 19.53 10.52 -7.12
N GLU A 74 19.92 11.68 -6.56
CA GLU A 74 21.29 12.21 -6.63
C GLU A 74 22.33 11.28 -5.99
N ARG A 75 21.90 10.34 -5.16
CA ARG A 75 22.74 9.30 -4.53
C ARG A 75 22.49 7.91 -5.10
N GLY A 76 21.77 7.80 -6.22
CA GLY A 76 21.44 6.52 -6.85
C GLY A 76 20.39 5.70 -6.09
N VAL A 77 19.65 6.32 -5.18
CA VAL A 77 18.61 5.67 -4.36
C VAL A 77 17.24 5.97 -4.96
N ARG A 78 16.41 4.95 -5.15
CA ARG A 78 15.04 5.09 -5.67
C ARG A 78 14.06 5.40 -4.53
N ALA A 79 13.09 6.27 -4.81
CA ALA A 79 12.05 6.67 -3.86
C ALA A 79 10.72 5.95 -4.15
N VAL A 80 9.96 5.67 -3.09
CA VAL A 80 8.53 5.33 -3.15
C VAL A 80 7.74 6.51 -2.57
N VAL A 81 6.93 7.19 -3.38
CA VAL A 81 6.16 8.39 -2.98
C VAL A 81 4.69 8.08 -2.77
N GLY A 82 3.99 8.89 -1.99
CA GLY A 82 2.56 8.75 -1.72
C GLY A 82 2.31 7.98 -0.43
N ASN A 83 2.55 6.66 -0.43
CA ASN A 83 2.28 5.73 0.67
C ASN A 83 0.95 6.04 1.37
N PHE A 84 -0.07 6.36 0.57
CA PHE A 84 -1.35 6.83 1.07
C PHE A 84 -2.11 5.70 1.76
N GLY A 85 -2.74 6.01 2.88
CA GLY A 85 -3.63 5.08 3.57
C GLY A 85 -4.87 4.74 2.72
N THR A 86 -5.53 3.66 3.11
CA THR A 86 -6.72 3.16 2.39
C THR A 86 -7.80 4.23 2.22
N GLY A 87 -8.36 4.31 1.00
CA GLY A 87 -9.41 5.26 0.65
C GLY A 87 -8.93 6.71 0.44
N GLN A 88 -7.66 7.00 0.68
CA GLN A 88 -7.07 8.34 0.55
C GLN A 88 -6.14 8.45 -0.68
N PRO A 89 -5.82 9.69 -1.12
CA PRO A 89 -6.61 10.92 -0.93
C PRO A 89 -7.93 10.86 -1.74
N PRO A 90 -8.86 11.84 -1.62
CA PRO A 90 -9.94 12.02 -2.58
C PRO A 90 -9.43 12.02 -4.03
N LEU A 91 -10.19 11.42 -4.95
CA LEU A 91 -9.74 11.20 -6.34
C LEU A 91 -9.43 12.55 -7.03
N GLU A 92 -10.25 13.55 -6.77
CA GLU A 92 -10.13 14.90 -7.32
C GLU A 92 -8.88 15.66 -6.84
N TRP A 93 -8.13 15.14 -5.87
CA TRP A 93 -6.89 15.76 -5.38
C TRP A 93 -5.62 15.22 -6.04
N TRP A 94 -5.70 14.13 -6.82
CA TRP A 94 -4.55 13.63 -7.59
C TRP A 94 -3.88 14.68 -8.49
N PRO A 95 -4.61 15.63 -9.12
CA PRO A 95 -3.96 16.72 -9.85
C PRO A 95 -2.98 17.55 -9.02
N ALA A 96 -3.24 17.76 -7.72
CA ALA A 96 -2.32 18.46 -6.83
C ALA A 96 -1.07 17.62 -6.48
N PHE A 97 -1.19 16.29 -6.53
CA PHE A 97 -0.08 15.36 -6.28
C PHE A 97 0.72 14.98 -7.53
N ARG A 98 0.22 15.29 -8.72
CA ARG A 98 0.86 15.02 -10.01
C ARG A 98 2.37 15.34 -10.04
N PRO A 99 2.88 16.47 -9.48
CA PRO A 99 4.32 16.75 -9.50
C PRO A 99 5.18 15.66 -8.86
N ALA A 100 4.71 15.01 -7.78
CA ALA A 100 5.43 13.91 -7.14
C ALA A 100 5.47 12.66 -8.02
N VAL A 101 4.38 12.36 -8.73
CA VAL A 101 4.32 11.27 -9.72
C VAL A 101 5.28 11.52 -10.87
N GLU A 102 5.36 12.77 -11.37
CA GLU A 102 6.33 13.16 -12.39
C GLU A 102 7.77 13.02 -11.90
N ALA A 103 8.04 13.32 -10.62
CA ALA A 103 9.36 13.16 -10.03
C ALA A 103 9.79 11.69 -9.96
N VAL A 104 8.93 10.77 -9.52
CA VAL A 104 9.28 9.33 -9.52
C VAL A 104 9.43 8.78 -10.92
N ARG A 105 8.64 9.22 -11.90
CA ARG A 105 8.87 8.87 -13.31
C ARG A 105 10.27 9.30 -13.77
N ARG A 106 10.67 10.54 -13.47
CA ARG A 106 11.99 11.10 -13.84
C ARG A 106 13.14 10.35 -13.18
N HIS A 107 12.95 9.91 -11.94
CA HIS A 107 13.99 9.32 -11.11
C HIS A 107 13.87 7.79 -10.97
N ASN A 108 13.06 7.15 -11.81
CA ASN A 108 12.84 5.70 -11.81
C ASN A 108 12.46 5.15 -10.42
N GLY A 109 11.57 5.87 -9.74
CA GLY A 109 10.96 5.49 -8.47
C GLY A 109 9.59 4.83 -8.66
N TYR A 110 8.85 4.73 -7.55
CA TYR A 110 7.57 4.04 -7.47
C TYR A 110 6.50 4.92 -6.84
N LEU A 111 5.25 4.69 -7.21
CA LEU A 111 4.11 5.10 -6.40
C LEU A 111 3.87 4.03 -5.34
N GLY A 112 3.68 4.44 -4.08
CA GLY A 112 3.30 3.57 -2.97
C GLY A 112 1.87 3.84 -2.53
N LEU A 113 1.12 2.80 -2.21
CA LEU A 113 -0.24 2.88 -1.65
C LEU A 113 -0.43 1.79 -0.59
N HIS A 114 -1.33 2.03 0.35
CA HIS A 114 -1.85 1.01 1.24
C HIS A 114 -3.26 0.64 0.82
N GLU A 115 -3.56 -0.66 0.76
CA GLU A 115 -4.89 -1.16 0.43
C GLU A 115 -5.36 -2.25 1.40
N TYR A 116 -6.29 -1.85 2.25
CA TYR A 116 -6.99 -2.64 3.24
C TYR A 116 -8.50 -2.62 2.99
N SER A 117 -9.18 -3.70 3.37
CA SER A 117 -10.64 -3.72 3.51
C SER A 117 -11.04 -4.65 4.67
N ALA A 118 -12.30 -4.59 5.11
CA ALA A 118 -12.82 -5.48 6.13
C ALA A 118 -14.36 -5.52 6.08
N PRO A 119 -15.02 -6.59 6.54
CA PRO A 119 -14.43 -7.79 7.15
C PRO A 119 -13.81 -8.75 6.14
N THR A 120 -14.05 -8.56 4.85
CA THR A 120 -13.37 -9.28 3.76
C THR A 120 -12.55 -8.31 2.92
N ILE A 121 -11.50 -8.80 2.24
CA ILE A 121 -10.63 -7.96 1.41
C ILE A 121 -11.36 -7.35 0.19
N TRP A 122 -12.45 -7.97 -0.27
CA TRP A 122 -13.30 -7.50 -1.38
C TRP A 122 -14.49 -6.65 -0.93
N PHE A 123 -14.64 -6.35 0.37
CA PHE A 123 -15.66 -5.40 0.81
C PHE A 123 -15.45 -4.04 0.14
N ASN A 124 -16.55 -3.39 -0.28
CA ASN A 124 -16.56 -2.16 -1.08
C ASN A 124 -15.92 -2.25 -2.48
N THR A 125 -15.83 -3.47 -3.03
CA THR A 125 -15.60 -3.67 -4.47
C THR A 125 -16.92 -3.87 -5.21
N ASN A 126 -16.88 -3.88 -6.53
CA ASN A 126 -18.02 -4.23 -7.39
C ASN A 126 -18.27 -5.74 -7.52
N ARG A 127 -17.58 -6.56 -6.72
CA ARG A 127 -17.69 -8.03 -6.69
C ARG A 127 -18.71 -8.47 -5.65
N SER A 128 -19.47 -9.52 -5.97
CA SER A 128 -20.29 -10.22 -4.97
C SER A 128 -19.40 -10.99 -3.99
N ASP A 129 -19.87 -11.14 -2.75
CA ASP A 129 -19.18 -11.94 -1.74
C ASP A 129 -18.97 -13.38 -2.21
N LEU A 130 -17.81 -13.94 -1.86
CA LEU A 130 -17.39 -15.32 -2.17
C LEU A 130 -17.25 -15.64 -3.67
N ASP A 131 -17.24 -14.63 -4.53
CA ASP A 131 -16.82 -14.81 -5.91
C ASP A 131 -15.34 -14.46 -6.05
N PHE A 132 -14.54 -15.52 -6.07
CA PHE A 132 -13.08 -15.51 -6.18
C PHE A 132 -12.58 -15.31 -7.63
N GLY A 133 -13.46 -14.98 -8.57
CA GLY A 133 -13.06 -14.56 -9.91
C GLY A 133 -12.31 -13.23 -9.91
N ALA A 134 -11.44 -13.06 -10.91
CA ALA A 134 -10.73 -11.82 -11.16
C ALA A 134 -10.93 -11.32 -12.59
N HIS A 135 -11.27 -10.05 -12.72
CA HIS A 135 -11.51 -9.39 -13.99
C HIS A 135 -10.87 -7.99 -14.03
N PRO A 136 -10.33 -7.54 -15.19
CA PRO A 136 -9.69 -6.21 -15.28
C PRO A 136 -10.62 -5.02 -15.00
N SER A 137 -11.94 -5.23 -15.03
CA SER A 137 -12.93 -4.20 -14.68
C SER A 137 -13.31 -4.20 -13.20
N ASP A 138 -12.79 -5.13 -12.40
CA ASP A 138 -13.08 -5.15 -10.97
C ASP A 138 -12.42 -3.93 -10.32
N GLU A 139 -13.11 -3.26 -9.42
CA GLU A 139 -12.56 -2.13 -8.70
C GLU A 139 -13.35 -1.89 -7.43
N GLY A 140 -12.73 -1.19 -6.48
CA GLY A 140 -13.37 -0.80 -5.23
C GLY A 140 -13.02 0.60 -4.80
N TRP A 141 -13.57 0.98 -3.64
CA TRP A 141 -13.21 2.23 -2.97
C TRP A 141 -12.12 2.04 -1.91
N LEU A 142 -11.83 0.80 -1.50
CA LEU A 142 -10.82 0.49 -0.49
C LEU A 142 -9.66 -0.29 -1.11
N THR A 143 -9.93 -1.50 -1.58
CA THR A 143 -9.02 -2.31 -2.41
C THR A 143 -9.33 -2.13 -3.90
N LEU A 144 -8.33 -2.32 -4.76
CA LEU A 144 -8.35 -2.07 -6.20
C LEU A 144 -8.71 -0.63 -6.58
N ARG A 145 -8.60 0.31 -5.63
CA ARG A 145 -8.94 1.71 -5.84
C ARG A 145 -7.94 2.36 -6.79
N TYR A 146 -6.68 1.91 -6.77
CA TYR A 146 -5.65 2.40 -7.69
C TYR A 146 -6.09 2.33 -9.16
N ARG A 147 -6.92 1.36 -9.57
CA ARG A 147 -7.41 1.28 -10.96
C ARG A 147 -8.16 2.55 -11.38
N LYS A 148 -8.92 3.17 -10.46
CA LYS A 148 -9.59 4.46 -10.68
C LYS A 148 -8.57 5.58 -10.87
N VAL A 149 -7.57 5.63 -10.00
CA VAL A 149 -6.48 6.62 -10.07
C VAL A 149 -5.73 6.52 -11.39
N TYR A 150 -5.34 5.31 -11.79
CA TYR A 150 -4.62 5.06 -13.03
C TYR A 150 -5.45 5.46 -14.24
N ARG A 151 -6.68 4.95 -14.33
CA ARG A 151 -7.60 5.22 -15.45
C ARG A 151 -7.95 6.70 -15.59
N GLU A 152 -8.28 7.38 -14.49
CA GLU A 152 -8.86 8.73 -14.53
C GLU A 152 -7.80 9.84 -14.59
N TYR A 153 -6.59 9.57 -14.08
CA TYR A 153 -5.55 10.58 -13.94
C TYR A 153 -4.22 10.19 -14.58
N LEU A 154 -3.57 9.10 -14.11
CA LEU A 154 -2.18 8.83 -14.46
C LEU A 154 -2.03 8.42 -15.93
N ASP A 155 -2.89 7.55 -16.44
CA ASP A 155 -2.88 7.11 -17.84
C ASP A 155 -3.12 8.29 -18.81
N PRO A 156 -4.17 9.13 -18.62
CA PRO A 156 -4.34 10.35 -19.41
C PRO A 156 -3.16 11.32 -19.37
N TRP A 157 -2.38 11.34 -18.28
CA TRP A 157 -1.17 12.17 -18.17
C TRP A 157 0.07 11.52 -18.79
N GLY A 158 -0.01 10.27 -19.25
CA GLY A 158 1.16 9.50 -19.68
C GLY A 158 2.13 9.20 -18.52
N LEU A 159 1.60 9.03 -17.31
CA LEU A 159 2.31 8.81 -16.05
C LEU A 159 1.97 7.45 -15.43
N ARG A 160 1.88 6.39 -16.24
CA ARG A 160 1.80 5.00 -15.76
C ARG A 160 3.13 4.58 -15.12
N VAL A 161 3.37 5.05 -13.91
CA VAL A 161 4.53 4.69 -13.10
C VAL A 161 4.32 3.32 -12.45
N PRO A 162 5.38 2.62 -12.04
CA PRO A 162 5.24 1.39 -11.28
C PRO A 162 4.59 1.63 -9.90
N LEU A 163 3.61 0.80 -9.55
CA LEU A 163 2.90 0.79 -8.27
C LEU A 163 3.44 -0.32 -7.34
N ILE A 164 3.67 0.01 -6.08
CA ILE A 164 3.88 -0.94 -5.00
C ILE A 164 2.78 -0.74 -3.96
N LEU A 165 2.12 -1.82 -3.56
CA LEU A 165 1.21 -1.81 -2.42
C LEU A 165 2.08 -2.02 -1.17
N THR A 166 2.57 -0.94 -0.58
CA THR A 166 3.56 -1.01 0.52
C THR A 166 2.97 -1.58 1.79
N GLU A 167 1.65 -1.59 1.93
CA GLU A 167 0.91 -2.38 2.90
C GLU A 167 -0.45 -2.85 2.32
N CYS A 168 -0.89 -4.06 2.66
CA CYS A 168 -2.22 -4.56 2.30
C CYS A 168 -2.73 -5.65 3.26
N GLY A 169 -4.04 -5.91 3.22
CA GLY A 169 -4.64 -7.03 3.96
C GLY A 169 -6.06 -6.74 4.45
N VAL A 170 -6.48 -7.46 5.50
CA VAL A 170 -7.74 -7.18 6.17
C VAL A 170 -7.50 -6.32 7.41
N ASP A 171 -8.07 -5.11 7.41
CA ASP A 171 -7.97 -4.16 8.52
C ASP A 171 -9.36 -3.67 8.98
N GLY A 172 -9.72 -4.07 10.18
CA GLY A 172 -10.94 -3.75 10.87
C GLY A 172 -11.05 -2.30 11.35
N LEU A 173 -9.99 -1.50 11.23
CA LEU A 173 -10.06 -0.03 11.38
C LEU A 173 -10.85 0.65 10.25
N VAL A 174 -11.11 -0.06 9.14
CA VAL A 174 -12.14 0.33 8.18
C VAL A 174 -13.49 0.44 8.88
N THR A 175 -14.10 1.61 8.81
CA THR A 175 -15.42 1.92 9.39
C THR A 175 -16.56 1.64 8.41
N ASP A 176 -17.81 1.74 8.88
CA ASP A 176 -19.03 1.58 8.06
C ASP A 176 -19.09 0.25 7.29
N ARG A 177 -18.66 -0.83 7.95
CA ARG A 177 -18.58 -2.19 7.41
C ARG A 177 -19.50 -3.17 8.15
N PRO A 178 -19.87 -4.30 7.54
CA PRO A 178 -20.54 -5.38 8.24
C PRO A 178 -19.57 -6.16 9.15
N GLY A 179 -20.11 -7.17 9.83
CA GLY A 179 -19.36 -8.08 10.68
C GLY A 179 -19.06 -7.53 12.07
N PRO A 180 -18.35 -8.32 12.91
CA PRO A 180 -18.10 -7.97 14.29
C PRO A 180 -17.09 -6.81 14.43
N PRO A 181 -17.02 -6.17 15.62
CA PRO A 181 -15.85 -5.40 16.01
C PRO A 181 -14.60 -6.27 15.91
N GLY A 182 -13.50 -5.69 15.44
CA GLY A 182 -12.25 -6.40 15.21
C GLY A 182 -11.22 -5.45 14.66
N ARG A 183 -9.94 -5.77 14.85
CA ARG A 183 -8.81 -4.99 14.32
C ARG A 183 -8.14 -5.74 13.18
N GLY A 184 -7.56 -6.90 13.44
CA GLY A 184 -6.86 -7.67 12.42
C GLY A 184 -7.71 -8.80 11.86
N TRP A 185 -7.17 -9.44 10.80
CA TRP A 185 -7.83 -10.53 10.08
C TRP A 185 -8.32 -11.68 10.98
N LYS A 186 -7.62 -11.97 12.08
CA LYS A 186 -8.00 -13.04 13.03
C LYS A 186 -9.35 -12.80 13.67
N ASP A 187 -9.72 -11.55 13.87
CA ASP A 187 -10.97 -11.16 14.55
C ASP A 187 -12.21 -11.45 13.68
N PHE A 188 -12.01 -11.70 12.38
CA PHE A 188 -13.10 -11.95 11.41
C PHE A 188 -13.33 -13.43 11.08
N GLY A 189 -12.54 -14.36 11.63
CA GLY A 189 -12.65 -15.79 11.33
C GLY A 189 -14.04 -16.37 11.58
N GLY A 190 -14.68 -15.97 12.68
CA GLY A 190 -16.06 -16.37 12.99
C GLY A 190 -17.08 -15.84 11.97
N TYR A 191 -16.91 -14.59 11.53
CA TYR A 191 -17.75 -13.97 10.51
C TYR A 191 -17.59 -14.67 9.14
N TRP A 192 -16.37 -15.00 8.74
CA TRP A 192 -16.12 -15.74 7.50
C TRP A 192 -16.73 -17.14 7.51
N ASN A 193 -16.73 -17.80 8.67
CA ASN A 193 -17.43 -19.08 8.82
C ASN A 193 -18.95 -18.92 8.63
N GLU A 194 -19.56 -17.90 9.24
CA GLU A 194 -20.98 -17.58 9.04
C GLU A 194 -21.31 -17.20 7.60
N LEU A 195 -20.38 -16.52 6.91
CA LEU A 195 -20.50 -16.16 5.51
C LEU A 195 -20.47 -17.39 4.58
N GLY A 196 -19.89 -18.50 5.03
CA GLY A 196 -19.84 -19.77 4.29
C GLY A 196 -18.45 -20.16 3.78
N MET A 197 -17.39 -19.47 4.22
CA MET A 197 -16.00 -19.87 3.89
C MET A 197 -15.53 -21.09 4.70
N GLY A 198 -16.24 -21.42 5.78
CA GLY A 198 -15.88 -22.50 6.69
C GLY A 198 -15.00 -22.06 7.87
N PRO A 199 -14.63 -22.99 8.76
CA PRO A 199 -14.04 -22.66 10.06
C PRO A 199 -12.53 -22.37 10.04
N ASP A 200 -11.84 -22.62 8.93
CA ASP A 200 -10.39 -22.44 8.80
C ASP A 200 -10.03 -20.97 8.56
N ALA A 201 -9.95 -20.18 9.62
CA ALA A 201 -9.66 -18.74 9.51
C ALA A 201 -8.30 -18.43 8.83
N PRO A 202 -7.18 -19.11 9.17
CA PRO A 202 -5.92 -18.94 8.42
C PRO A 202 -6.05 -19.24 6.93
N GLY A 203 -6.68 -20.35 6.55
CA GLY A 203 -6.93 -20.70 5.15
C GLY A 203 -7.80 -19.66 4.44
N ASN A 204 -8.90 -19.25 5.07
CA ASN A 204 -9.81 -18.22 4.56
C ASN A 204 -9.13 -16.86 4.37
N TYR A 205 -8.18 -16.50 5.24
CA TYR A 205 -7.40 -15.28 5.07
C TYR A 205 -6.46 -15.38 3.85
N VAL A 206 -5.76 -16.50 3.70
CA VAL A 206 -4.87 -16.68 2.54
C VAL A 206 -5.65 -16.79 1.23
N GLU A 207 -6.85 -17.37 1.21
CA GLU A 207 -7.71 -17.41 0.02
C GLU A 207 -8.12 -15.99 -0.42
N GLN A 208 -8.39 -15.10 0.54
CA GLN A 208 -8.63 -13.68 0.26
C GLN A 208 -7.40 -12.99 -0.33
N LEU A 209 -6.20 -13.25 0.23
CA LEU A 209 -4.95 -12.73 -0.32
C LEU A 209 -4.66 -13.29 -1.71
N ALA A 210 -4.98 -14.56 -1.97
CA ALA A 210 -4.82 -15.21 -3.26
C ALA A 210 -5.74 -14.59 -4.32
N TRP A 211 -6.99 -14.28 -3.96
CA TRP A 211 -7.89 -13.51 -4.82
C TRP A 211 -7.29 -12.13 -5.11
N TYR A 212 -6.82 -11.43 -4.07
CA TYR A 212 -6.26 -10.09 -4.25
C TYR A 212 -4.99 -10.11 -5.14
N ASP A 213 -4.07 -11.06 -4.95
CA ASP A 213 -2.94 -11.26 -5.85
C ASP A 213 -3.43 -11.52 -7.29
N SER A 214 -4.42 -12.39 -7.50
CA SER A 214 -4.95 -12.65 -8.84
C SER A 214 -5.48 -11.39 -9.54
N GLN A 215 -6.00 -10.42 -8.77
CA GLN A 215 -6.37 -9.10 -9.29
C GLN A 215 -5.14 -8.27 -9.63
N LEU A 216 -4.16 -8.16 -8.72
CA LEU A 216 -2.93 -7.40 -8.96
C LEU A 216 -2.17 -7.91 -10.19
N GLN A 217 -2.17 -9.23 -10.42
CA GLN A 217 -1.56 -9.88 -11.58
C GLN A 217 -2.21 -9.47 -12.93
N LEU A 218 -3.39 -8.86 -12.93
CA LEU A 218 -4.01 -8.33 -14.16
C LEU A 218 -3.45 -6.96 -14.55
N ASP A 219 -2.78 -6.27 -13.64
CA ASP A 219 -2.29 -4.90 -13.80
C ASP A 219 -0.76 -4.89 -13.92
N ASP A 220 -0.24 -4.76 -15.14
CA ASP A 220 1.20 -4.89 -15.46
C ASP A 220 2.11 -3.83 -14.80
N TYR A 221 1.52 -2.74 -14.32
CA TYR A 221 2.20 -1.68 -13.59
C TYR A 221 2.28 -1.93 -12.08
N VAL A 222 1.59 -2.96 -11.55
CA VAL A 222 1.72 -3.37 -10.15
C VAL A 222 2.90 -4.33 -10.03
N VAL A 223 3.91 -3.94 -9.25
CA VAL A 223 5.15 -4.74 -9.12
C VAL A 223 5.24 -5.54 -7.82
N GLY A 224 4.26 -5.40 -6.92
CA GLY A 224 4.17 -6.21 -5.72
C GLY A 224 3.31 -5.59 -4.61
N GLY A 225 3.04 -6.40 -3.58
CA GLY A 225 2.33 -5.99 -2.38
C GLY A 225 2.93 -6.60 -1.10
N THR A 226 2.83 -5.88 0.01
CA THR A 226 3.32 -6.31 1.32
C THR A 226 2.14 -6.55 2.27
N VAL A 227 1.94 -7.80 2.69
CA VAL A 227 0.87 -8.15 3.63
C VAL A 227 1.22 -7.66 5.04
N PHE A 228 0.35 -6.86 5.64
CA PHE A 228 0.47 -6.43 7.04
C PHE A 228 -0.18 -7.48 7.97
N ALA A 229 0.53 -8.08 8.94
CA ALA A 229 1.95 -7.95 9.21
C ALA A 229 2.59 -9.24 9.72
N MET A 230 3.88 -9.41 9.47
CA MET A 230 4.72 -10.38 10.17
C MET A 230 5.40 -9.73 11.38
N THR A 231 5.65 -10.50 12.43
CA THR A 231 6.25 -9.99 13.69
C THR A 231 5.43 -8.86 14.31
N ALA A 232 4.11 -8.97 14.25
CA ALA A 232 3.19 -8.08 14.95
C ALA A 232 3.05 -8.50 16.42
N TRP A 233 3.07 -7.52 17.33
CA TRP A 233 2.99 -7.69 18.79
C TRP A 233 1.96 -6.71 19.37
N GLU A 234 1.63 -6.91 20.65
CA GLU A 234 0.77 -6.00 21.42
C GLU A 234 -0.53 -5.66 20.68
N GLU A 235 -0.75 -4.39 20.37
CA GLU A 235 -1.99 -3.92 19.77
C GLU A 235 -2.18 -4.37 18.31
N TRP A 236 -1.17 -4.98 17.69
CA TRP A 236 -1.18 -5.52 16.33
C TRP A 236 -1.27 -7.06 16.28
N GLU A 237 -1.44 -7.74 17.42
CA GLU A 237 -1.43 -9.21 17.51
C GLU A 237 -2.45 -9.90 16.58
N SER A 238 -3.64 -9.31 16.40
CA SER A 238 -4.67 -9.88 15.53
C SER A 238 -4.38 -9.75 14.03
N TYR A 239 -3.34 -9.01 13.64
CA TYR A 239 -2.85 -8.92 12.25
C TYR A 239 -1.72 -9.92 11.95
N GLN A 240 -1.15 -10.56 12.98
CA GLN A 240 0.03 -11.41 12.85
C GLN A 240 -0.16 -12.55 11.85
N LEU A 241 0.71 -12.59 10.85
CA LEU A 241 0.73 -13.59 9.79
C LEU A 241 1.48 -14.88 10.17
N LEU A 242 2.44 -14.82 11.11
CA LEU A 242 3.16 -16.01 11.58
C LEU A 242 2.20 -17.10 12.09
N GLY A 243 2.62 -18.36 11.97
CA GLY A 243 1.82 -19.54 12.30
C GLY A 243 1.26 -20.21 11.04
N ASP A 244 0.03 -20.71 11.13
CA ASP A 244 -0.61 -21.47 10.04
C ASP A 244 -0.78 -20.62 8.78
N ALA A 245 -1.18 -19.35 8.91
CA ALA A 245 -1.37 -18.45 7.77
C ALA A 245 -0.06 -18.25 6.98
N ALA A 246 1.09 -18.08 7.65
CA ALA A 246 2.39 -18.00 6.99
C ALA A 246 2.76 -19.30 6.26
N THR A 247 2.42 -20.46 6.82
CA THR A 247 2.68 -21.76 6.18
C THR A 247 1.85 -21.92 4.90
N ILE A 248 0.57 -21.57 4.95
CA ILE A 248 -0.34 -21.64 3.80
C ILE A 248 0.07 -20.61 2.73
N LEU A 249 0.41 -19.38 3.12
CA LEU A 249 0.90 -18.36 2.20
C LEU A 249 2.21 -18.76 1.53
N GLN A 250 3.14 -19.35 2.28
CA GLN A 250 4.39 -19.87 1.71
C GLN A 250 4.12 -20.95 0.66
N GLN A 251 3.16 -21.84 0.91
CA GLN A 251 2.74 -22.84 -0.07
C GLN A 251 2.13 -22.18 -1.30
N TYR A 252 1.24 -21.21 -1.13
CA TYR A 252 0.65 -20.45 -2.24
C TYR A 252 1.72 -19.81 -3.14
N LEU A 253 2.68 -19.10 -2.53
CA LEU A 253 3.78 -18.44 -3.24
C LEU A 253 4.74 -19.43 -3.93
N SER A 254 4.86 -20.66 -3.43
CA SER A 254 5.71 -21.69 -4.04
C SER A 254 5.19 -22.20 -5.39
N VAL A 255 3.88 -22.06 -5.65
CA VAL A 255 3.22 -22.51 -6.88
C VAL A 255 2.67 -21.36 -7.74
N HIS A 256 2.64 -20.14 -7.22
CA HIS A 256 2.33 -18.90 -7.92
C HIS A 256 3.53 -17.93 -7.83
N PRO A 257 4.60 -18.16 -8.61
CA PRO A 257 5.80 -17.34 -8.52
C PRO A 257 5.52 -15.89 -8.96
N VAL A 258 6.19 -14.96 -8.28
CA VAL A 258 6.18 -13.52 -8.59
C VAL A 258 6.66 -13.30 -10.03
N ARG A 259 5.99 -12.39 -10.77
CA ARG A 259 6.39 -11.98 -12.12
C ARG A 259 7.67 -11.15 -12.14
#